data_AF-A0A958S8T2-F1
#
_entry.id   AF-A0A958S8T2-F1
#
_cell.length_a   1.000
_cell.length_b   1.000
_cell.length_c   1.000
_cell.angle_alpha   90.00
_cell.angle_beta   90.00
_cell.angle_gamma   90.00
#
_symmetry.space_group_name_H-M   'P 1'
#
loop_
_entity.id
_entity.type
_entity.pdbx_description
1 polymer ?
#
loop_
_entity_poly.entity_id
_entity_poly.type
_entity_poly.pdbx_seq_one_letter_code
_entity_poly.pdbx_strand_id
1 'polypeptide(L)'
;MPKNLKQSVQYLDKECSELVKTKIKTIHEDSLIYAVYPFAKNEPYKNYKTIYNWTSDENGNPKITKYLENKGVYDYHSETLLYAFRLYLKNGKINEKEIINKFINEQKKAEEKDKIKFITDSINGIYIPKNLEDCFVQINSFWSDSTKIKVKNWEEREFIGNVHMGFGMWMRNNWRLWGGSRLSKHFNEIGINHPDDMSGIILISYHRKLNNKEIKLAEQVKYYQEYWENSKKTELKRKQEEFLEYKVGDTLEFNYNKGYVSKEQEDKFDEDTCIAKGIITERNEKEFLIKVKVIEACDKKGIIYYDNDGYRIYDPKTKRWSNPPKRIIKKVKKNKEQWFEYKDWETL
;
A
#
# COMPACT_ATOMS: atom_id res chain seq x y z
N MET A 1 -22.16 -14.77 2.94
CA MET A 1 -20.82 -15.02 2.38
C MET A 1 -20.49 -16.50 2.45
N PRO A 2 -19.86 -17.07 1.41
CA PRO A 2 -19.46 -18.48 1.41
C PRO A 2 -18.44 -18.78 2.51
N LYS A 3 -18.42 -20.03 2.98
CA LYS A 3 -17.48 -20.50 4.01
C LYS A 3 -16.42 -21.47 3.47
N ASN A 4 -16.56 -21.93 2.22
CA ASN A 4 -15.67 -22.87 1.54
C ASN A 4 -15.87 -22.81 0.02
N LEU A 5 -15.03 -23.53 -0.75
CA LEU A 5 -15.11 -23.52 -2.22
C LEU A 5 -16.45 -24.01 -2.77
N LYS A 6 -17.03 -25.07 -2.19
CA LYS A 6 -18.32 -25.61 -2.63
C LYS A 6 -19.43 -24.57 -2.55
N GLN A 7 -19.54 -23.89 -1.40
CA GLN A 7 -20.50 -22.81 -1.23
C GLN A 7 -20.20 -21.63 -2.15
N SER A 8 -18.92 -21.29 -2.33
CA SER A 8 -18.52 -20.20 -3.22
C SER A 8 -19.05 -20.43 -4.63
N VAL A 9 -18.81 -21.62 -5.19
CA VAL A 9 -19.30 -22.01 -6.50
C VAL A 9 -20.83 -22.00 -6.58
N GLN A 10 -21.54 -22.50 -5.57
CA GLN A 10 -23.01 -22.48 -5.53
C GLN A 10 -23.58 -21.05 -5.55
N TYR A 11 -23.00 -20.14 -4.76
CA TYR A 11 -23.40 -18.74 -4.77
C TYR A 11 -23.10 -18.08 -6.12
N LEU A 12 -21.90 -18.32 -6.68
CA LEU A 12 -21.52 -17.76 -7.97
C LEU A 12 -22.42 -18.28 -9.09
N ASP A 13 -22.75 -19.57 -9.12
CA ASP A 13 -23.63 -20.13 -10.16
C ASP A 13 -25.04 -19.54 -10.12
N LYS A 14 -25.56 -19.25 -8.92
CA LYS A 14 -26.88 -18.63 -8.76
C LYS A 14 -26.90 -17.15 -9.14
N GLU A 15 -25.91 -16.39 -8.71
CA GLU A 15 -25.93 -14.92 -8.77
C GLU A 15 -25.20 -14.35 -10.00
N CYS A 16 -24.31 -15.11 -10.63
CA CYS A 16 -23.53 -14.66 -11.78
C CYS A 16 -24.40 -14.67 -13.05
N SER A 17 -24.37 -13.58 -13.82
CA SER A 17 -25.06 -13.54 -15.12
C SER A 17 -24.39 -14.50 -16.13
N GLU A 18 -25.17 -14.99 -17.10
CA GLU A 18 -24.68 -15.90 -18.13
C GLU A 18 -23.54 -15.33 -18.98
N LEU A 19 -23.53 -14.00 -19.20
CA LEU A 19 -22.43 -13.30 -19.87
C LEU A 19 -21.11 -13.43 -19.08
N VAL A 20 -21.15 -13.23 -17.77
CA VAL A 20 -19.98 -13.33 -16.89
C VAL A 20 -19.53 -14.79 -16.76
N LYS A 21 -20.48 -15.74 -16.62
CA LYS A 21 -20.17 -17.18 -16.62
C LYS A 21 -19.45 -17.59 -17.91
N THR A 22 -19.98 -17.16 -19.06
CA THR A 22 -19.38 -17.45 -20.37
C THR A 22 -17.95 -16.90 -20.46
N LYS A 23 -17.71 -15.67 -20.00
CA LYS A 23 -16.37 -15.06 -19.96
C LYS A 23 -15.41 -15.86 -19.08
N ILE A 24 -15.80 -16.20 -17.85
CA ILE A 24 -15.01 -17.00 -16.90
C ILE A 24 -14.72 -18.39 -17.47
N LYS A 25 -15.68 -19.01 -18.17
CA LYS A 25 -15.53 -20.34 -18.77
C LYS A 25 -14.57 -20.38 -19.97
N THR A 26 -14.54 -19.30 -20.77
CA THR A 26 -13.87 -19.29 -22.08
C THR A 26 -12.52 -18.59 -22.10
N ILE A 27 -12.28 -17.60 -21.23
CA ILE A 27 -11.01 -16.87 -21.18
C ILE A 27 -9.81 -17.80 -21.00
N HIS A 28 -8.63 -17.42 -21.49
CA HIS A 28 -7.39 -18.16 -21.22
C HIS A 28 -7.13 -18.22 -19.70
N GLU A 29 -6.58 -19.34 -19.21
CA GLU A 29 -6.37 -19.53 -17.76
C GLU A 29 -5.44 -18.47 -17.16
N ASP A 30 -4.34 -18.17 -17.83
CA ASP A 30 -3.39 -17.12 -17.39
C ASP A 30 -4.01 -15.72 -17.37
N SER A 31 -5.14 -15.53 -18.06
CA SER A 31 -5.89 -14.28 -18.08
C SER A 31 -7.13 -14.30 -17.20
N LEU A 32 -7.37 -15.38 -16.43
CA LEU A 32 -8.63 -15.60 -15.73
C LEU A 32 -8.96 -14.47 -14.73
N ILE A 33 -7.96 -13.93 -14.05
CA ILE A 33 -8.13 -12.83 -13.10
C ILE A 33 -8.70 -11.55 -13.77
N TYR A 34 -8.46 -11.36 -15.07
CA TYR A 34 -9.01 -10.25 -15.87
C TYR A 34 -10.45 -10.48 -16.34
N ALA A 35 -11.09 -11.60 -15.96
CA ALA A 35 -12.47 -11.87 -16.31
C ALA A 35 -13.48 -11.04 -15.51
N VAL A 36 -13.08 -10.48 -14.36
CA VAL A 36 -13.95 -9.76 -13.42
C VAL A 36 -13.24 -8.59 -12.76
N TYR A 37 -13.98 -7.76 -12.02
CA TYR A 37 -13.41 -6.68 -11.19
C TYR A 37 -12.35 -7.21 -10.20
N PRO A 38 -11.27 -6.46 -9.91
CA PRO A 38 -10.96 -5.11 -10.38
C PRO A 38 -10.21 -5.04 -11.72
N PHE A 39 -9.83 -6.18 -12.30
CA PHE A 39 -8.91 -6.22 -13.43
C PHE A 39 -9.60 -6.21 -14.80
N ALA A 40 -10.89 -6.55 -14.86
CA ALA A 40 -11.67 -6.44 -16.08
C ALA A 40 -11.82 -4.99 -16.52
N LYS A 41 -11.60 -4.73 -17.82
CA LYS A 41 -11.66 -3.38 -18.40
C LYS A 41 -13.05 -2.97 -18.91
N ASN A 42 -13.90 -3.93 -19.27
CA ASN A 42 -15.14 -3.68 -20.00
C ASN A 42 -16.37 -4.11 -19.19
N GLU A 43 -17.50 -3.46 -19.46
CA GLU A 43 -18.80 -3.92 -18.96
C GLU A 43 -19.25 -5.22 -19.61
N PRO A 44 -20.06 -6.06 -18.92
CA PRO A 44 -20.49 -5.92 -17.51
C PRO A 44 -19.43 -6.38 -16.49
N TYR A 45 -18.30 -6.93 -16.98
CA TYR A 45 -17.30 -7.64 -16.17
C TYR A 45 -16.62 -6.75 -15.14
N LYS A 46 -16.34 -5.49 -15.50
CA LYS A 46 -15.73 -4.50 -14.59
C LYS A 46 -16.64 -4.13 -13.43
N ASN A 47 -17.94 -4.39 -13.51
CA ASN A 47 -18.88 -4.14 -12.41
C ASN A 47 -19.18 -5.41 -11.58
N TYR A 48 -18.69 -6.57 -11.99
CA TYR A 48 -18.89 -7.81 -11.22
C TYR A 48 -17.93 -7.88 -10.03
N LYS A 49 -18.34 -7.31 -8.89
CA LYS A 49 -17.51 -7.17 -7.68
C LYS A 49 -17.64 -8.33 -6.69
N THR A 50 -18.47 -9.34 -6.95
CA THR A 50 -18.82 -10.38 -5.95
C THR A 50 -17.60 -11.09 -5.36
N ILE A 51 -16.66 -11.54 -6.21
CA ILE A 51 -15.45 -12.23 -5.75
C ILE A 51 -14.54 -11.25 -5.00
N TYR A 52 -14.32 -10.06 -5.54
CA TYR A 52 -13.57 -9.00 -4.86
C TYR A 52 -14.12 -8.68 -3.47
N ASN A 53 -15.44 -8.56 -3.33
CA ASN A 53 -16.08 -8.28 -2.05
C ASN A 53 -15.87 -9.41 -1.03
N TRP A 54 -15.60 -10.63 -1.49
CA TRP A 54 -15.32 -11.78 -0.64
C TRP A 54 -13.84 -11.94 -0.28
N THR A 55 -12.93 -11.30 -1.02
CA THR A 55 -11.49 -11.55 -0.93
C THR A 55 -10.66 -10.30 -0.67
N SER A 56 -11.21 -9.10 -0.87
CA SER A 56 -10.51 -7.84 -0.63
C SER A 56 -10.30 -7.62 0.85
N ASP A 57 -9.06 -7.25 1.20
CA ASP A 57 -8.68 -6.79 2.53
C ASP A 57 -9.56 -5.61 3.00
N GLU A 58 -10.04 -4.76 2.10
CA GLU A 58 -10.92 -3.63 2.47
C GLU A 58 -12.22 -4.08 3.14
N ASN A 59 -12.65 -5.32 2.89
CA ASN A 59 -13.89 -5.88 3.43
C ASN A 59 -13.65 -6.74 4.69
N GLY A 60 -12.47 -6.63 5.31
CA GLY A 60 -12.09 -7.34 6.54
C GLY A 60 -11.46 -8.71 6.29
N ASN A 61 -11.69 -9.68 7.19
CA ASN A 61 -11.28 -11.09 7.00
C ASN A 61 -12.51 -12.01 6.87
N PRO A 62 -13.12 -12.09 5.68
CA PRO A 62 -14.27 -12.96 5.41
C PRO A 62 -14.03 -14.43 5.77
N LYS A 63 -15.12 -15.18 6.02
CA LYS A 63 -15.02 -16.61 6.36
C LYS A 63 -14.33 -17.43 5.25
N ILE A 64 -14.44 -17.01 4.00
CA ILE A 64 -13.84 -17.72 2.86
C ILE A 64 -12.33 -17.51 2.77
N THR A 65 -11.81 -16.30 3.00
CA THR A 65 -10.36 -16.03 3.02
C THR A 65 -9.72 -16.81 4.17
N LYS A 66 -10.28 -16.72 5.39
CA LYS A 66 -9.81 -17.53 6.52
C LYS A 66 -9.82 -19.04 6.24
N TYR A 67 -10.81 -19.53 5.50
CA TYR A 67 -10.85 -20.93 5.08
C TYR A 67 -9.69 -21.27 4.12
N LEU A 68 -9.36 -20.40 3.16
CA LEU A 68 -8.24 -20.58 2.24
C LEU A 68 -6.89 -20.48 2.96
N GLU A 69 -6.74 -19.52 3.86
CA GLU A 69 -5.54 -19.32 4.69
C GLU A 69 -5.28 -20.55 5.57
N ASN A 70 -6.31 -21.10 6.21
CA ASN A 70 -6.20 -22.34 6.99
C ASN A 70 -5.81 -23.56 6.13
N LYS A 71 -6.02 -23.48 4.82
CA LYS A 71 -5.61 -24.49 3.84
C LYS A 71 -4.23 -24.18 3.23
N GLY A 72 -3.61 -23.06 3.59
CA GLY A 72 -2.27 -22.66 3.15
C GLY A 72 -2.22 -21.78 1.91
N VAL A 73 -3.36 -21.27 1.43
CA VAL A 73 -3.44 -20.30 0.33
C VAL A 73 -3.65 -18.91 0.93
N TYR A 74 -2.67 -18.02 0.80
CA TYR A 74 -2.74 -16.68 1.41
C TYR A 74 -2.82 -15.54 0.38
N ASP A 75 -2.14 -15.67 -0.77
CA ASP A 75 -2.01 -14.56 -1.72
C ASP A 75 -3.04 -14.63 -2.89
N TYR A 76 -3.53 -15.83 -3.21
CA TYR A 76 -4.30 -16.10 -4.44
C TYR A 76 -5.78 -16.33 -4.18
N HIS A 77 -6.38 -15.62 -3.22
CA HIS A 77 -7.77 -15.87 -2.82
C HIS A 77 -8.76 -15.73 -3.98
N SER A 78 -8.70 -14.62 -4.72
CA SER A 78 -9.59 -14.33 -5.85
C SER A 78 -9.43 -15.33 -6.98
N GLU A 79 -8.19 -15.62 -7.35
CA GLU A 79 -7.80 -16.58 -8.38
C GLU A 79 -8.28 -17.98 -8.01
N THR A 80 -8.17 -18.37 -6.75
CA THR A 80 -8.66 -19.66 -6.26
C THR A 80 -10.16 -19.79 -6.43
N LEU A 81 -10.94 -18.77 -6.06
CA LEU A 81 -12.40 -18.77 -6.22
C LEU A 81 -12.81 -18.76 -7.69
N LEU A 82 -12.16 -17.92 -8.51
CA LEU A 82 -12.39 -17.85 -9.96
C LEU A 82 -12.09 -19.18 -10.65
N TYR A 83 -10.96 -19.80 -10.32
CA TYR A 83 -10.54 -21.07 -10.89
C TYR A 83 -11.48 -22.21 -10.49
N ALA A 84 -11.88 -22.27 -9.22
CA ALA A 84 -12.89 -23.22 -8.75
C ALA A 84 -14.21 -23.07 -9.53
N PHE A 85 -14.69 -21.83 -9.70
CA PHE A 85 -15.92 -21.58 -10.46
C PHE A 85 -15.79 -21.94 -11.93
N ARG A 86 -14.66 -21.64 -12.57
CA ARG A 86 -14.37 -22.05 -13.95
C ARG A 86 -14.42 -23.58 -14.11
N LEU A 87 -13.80 -24.33 -13.20
CA LEU A 87 -13.83 -25.80 -13.26
C LEU A 87 -15.25 -26.33 -13.13
N TYR A 88 -16.05 -25.77 -12.23
CA TYR A 88 -17.46 -26.12 -12.11
C TYR A 88 -18.25 -25.83 -13.40
N LEU A 89 -18.08 -24.65 -14.01
CA LEU A 89 -18.76 -24.30 -15.27
C LEU A 89 -18.38 -25.21 -16.45
N LYS A 90 -17.18 -25.81 -16.42
CA LYS A 90 -16.71 -26.75 -17.45
C LYS A 90 -17.14 -28.18 -17.18
N ASN A 91 -17.07 -28.63 -15.92
CA ASN A 91 -17.11 -30.05 -15.57
C ASN A 91 -18.30 -30.43 -14.67
N GLY A 92 -19.09 -29.47 -14.22
CA GLY A 92 -20.19 -29.66 -13.25
C GLY A 92 -19.74 -29.98 -11.82
N LYS A 93 -18.43 -30.11 -11.56
CA LYS A 93 -17.85 -30.44 -10.25
C LYS A 93 -16.49 -29.77 -10.05
N ILE A 94 -16.08 -29.67 -8.79
CA ILE A 94 -14.76 -29.19 -8.38
C ILE A 94 -14.01 -30.28 -7.60
N ASN A 95 -12.69 -30.31 -7.72
CA ASN A 95 -11.81 -31.06 -6.83
C ASN A 95 -11.06 -30.08 -5.92
N GLU A 96 -11.55 -29.91 -4.69
CA GLU A 96 -10.98 -28.96 -3.73
C GLU A 96 -9.48 -29.19 -3.49
N LYS A 97 -9.05 -30.45 -3.34
CA LYS A 97 -7.65 -30.78 -3.05
C LYS A 97 -6.72 -30.33 -4.17
N GLU A 98 -7.12 -30.59 -5.42
CA GLU A 98 -6.33 -30.17 -6.60
C GLU A 98 -6.26 -28.66 -6.73
N ILE A 99 -7.38 -27.96 -6.54
CA ILE A 99 -7.45 -26.50 -6.61
C ILE A 99 -6.53 -25.86 -5.56
N ILE A 100 -6.66 -26.29 -4.30
CA ILE A 100 -5.83 -25.77 -3.20
C ILE A 100 -4.34 -26.04 -3.47
N ASN A 101 -3.99 -27.26 -3.88
CA ASN A 101 -2.60 -27.61 -4.16
C ASN A 101 -2.00 -26.79 -5.32
N LYS A 102 -2.79 -26.46 -6.35
CA LYS A 102 -2.34 -25.58 -7.45
C LYS A 102 -1.87 -24.23 -6.90
N PHE A 103 -2.68 -23.55 -6.11
CA PHE A 103 -2.36 -22.21 -5.61
C PHE A 103 -1.31 -22.20 -4.50
N ILE A 104 -1.23 -23.25 -3.67
CA ILE A 104 -0.08 -23.43 -2.76
C ILE A 104 1.22 -23.52 -3.57
N ASN A 105 1.22 -24.25 -4.68
CA ASN A 105 2.41 -24.38 -5.53
C ASN A 105 2.75 -23.09 -6.27
N GLU A 106 1.76 -22.34 -6.75
CA GLU A 106 1.97 -21.01 -7.36
C GLU A 106 2.58 -20.03 -6.34
N GLN A 107 2.08 -20.04 -5.11
CA GLN A 107 2.63 -19.24 -4.01
C GLN A 107 4.06 -19.60 -3.67
N LYS A 108 4.39 -20.89 -3.54
CA LYS A 108 5.77 -21.33 -3.32
C LYS A 108 6.69 -20.86 -4.45
N LYS A 109 6.25 -20.93 -5.71
CA LYS A 109 7.03 -20.41 -6.85
C LYS A 109 7.27 -18.90 -6.75
N ALA A 110 6.26 -18.14 -6.33
CA ALA A 110 6.39 -16.69 -6.12
C ALA A 110 7.37 -16.38 -4.98
N GLU A 111 7.28 -17.11 -3.86
CA GLU A 111 8.19 -16.98 -2.72
C GLU A 111 9.64 -17.30 -3.10
N GLU A 112 9.88 -18.35 -3.89
CA GLU A 112 11.24 -18.66 -4.36
C GLU A 112 11.78 -17.58 -5.30
N LYS A 113 10.96 -17.04 -6.20
CA LYS A 113 11.34 -15.90 -7.04
C LYS A 113 11.71 -14.68 -6.19
N ASP A 114 10.97 -14.43 -5.12
CA ASP A 114 11.23 -13.30 -4.23
C ASP A 114 12.58 -13.42 -3.50
N LYS A 115 12.97 -14.63 -3.08
CA LYS A 115 14.28 -14.88 -2.44
C LYS A 115 15.47 -14.55 -3.35
N ILE A 116 15.36 -14.86 -4.64
CA ILE A 116 16.47 -14.70 -5.60
C ILE A 116 16.45 -13.36 -6.34
N LYS A 117 15.43 -12.51 -6.15
CA LYS A 117 15.28 -11.24 -6.90
C LYS A 117 16.44 -10.26 -6.69
N PHE A 118 17.16 -10.38 -5.57
CA PHE A 118 18.30 -9.55 -5.23
C PHE A 118 19.64 -10.01 -5.84
N ILE A 119 19.65 -11.16 -6.52
CA ILE A 119 20.86 -11.72 -7.15
C ILE A 119 20.65 -12.05 -8.64
N THR A 120 19.41 -12.28 -9.07
CA THR A 120 19.08 -12.56 -10.48
C THR A 120 19.40 -11.36 -11.37
N ASP A 121 19.80 -11.62 -12.61
CA ASP A 121 20.04 -10.59 -13.61
C ASP A 121 18.78 -10.09 -14.31
N SER A 122 17.69 -10.85 -14.21
CA SER A 122 16.46 -10.56 -14.90
C SER A 122 15.25 -10.85 -14.02
N ILE A 123 14.27 -9.95 -14.04
CA ILE A 123 12.98 -10.11 -13.35
C ILE A 123 11.88 -9.89 -14.38
N ASN A 124 11.01 -10.90 -14.56
CA ASN A 124 9.90 -10.85 -15.52
C ASN A 124 10.33 -10.49 -16.96
N GLY A 125 11.47 -11.06 -17.40
CA GLY A 125 12.02 -10.83 -18.74
C GLY A 125 12.76 -9.50 -18.92
N ILE A 126 12.88 -8.69 -17.88
CA ILE A 126 13.60 -7.41 -17.91
C ILE A 126 14.94 -7.58 -17.22
N TYR A 127 16.02 -7.22 -17.91
CA TYR A 127 17.36 -7.15 -17.32
C TYR A 127 17.41 -6.05 -16.24
N ILE A 128 17.96 -6.39 -15.09
CA ILE A 128 18.10 -5.51 -13.93
C ILE A 128 19.56 -5.10 -13.84
N PRO A 129 19.95 -3.84 -13.94
CA PRO A 129 21.36 -3.46 -13.76
C PRO A 129 21.93 -3.90 -12.41
N LYS A 130 23.20 -4.29 -12.33
CA LYS A 130 23.84 -4.65 -11.05
C LYS A 130 24.37 -3.45 -10.26
N ASN A 131 24.67 -2.35 -10.94
CA ASN A 131 25.25 -1.13 -10.37
C ASN A 131 25.03 0.06 -11.32
N LEU A 132 25.59 1.22 -10.96
CA LEU A 132 25.45 2.46 -11.70
C LEU A 132 26.01 2.40 -13.13
N GLU A 133 27.19 1.81 -13.33
CA GLU A 133 27.81 1.69 -14.66
C GLU A 133 26.98 0.81 -15.59
N ASP A 134 26.44 -0.29 -15.07
CA ASP A 134 25.56 -1.19 -15.81
C ASP A 134 24.24 -0.49 -16.19
N CYS A 135 23.74 0.43 -15.35
CA CYS A 135 22.61 1.29 -15.75
C CYS A 135 22.94 2.08 -17.02
N PHE A 136 24.15 2.63 -17.15
CA PHE A 136 24.53 3.41 -18.34
C PHE A 136 24.58 2.54 -19.60
N VAL A 137 25.04 1.29 -19.48
CA VAL A 137 25.02 0.34 -20.59
C VAL A 137 23.57 0.11 -21.06
N GLN A 138 22.66 -0.13 -20.11
CA GLN A 138 21.25 -0.33 -20.43
C GLN A 138 20.61 0.92 -21.05
N ILE A 139 20.86 2.11 -20.49
CA ILE A 139 20.32 3.36 -21.04
C ILE A 139 20.81 3.59 -22.46
N ASN A 140 22.09 3.34 -22.74
CA ASN A 140 22.64 3.44 -24.10
C ASN A 140 22.01 2.46 -25.09
N SER A 141 21.54 1.30 -24.62
CA SER A 141 20.83 0.33 -25.46
C SER A 141 19.39 0.77 -25.79
N PHE A 142 18.77 1.57 -24.92
CA PHE A 142 17.41 2.07 -25.11
C PHE A 142 17.35 3.39 -25.88
N TRP A 143 18.30 4.29 -25.62
CA TRP A 143 18.27 5.65 -26.16
C TRP A 143 19.05 5.76 -27.46
N SER A 144 18.35 6.21 -28.51
CA SER A 144 18.98 6.57 -29.79
C SER A 144 20.02 7.68 -29.61
N ASP A 145 20.93 7.81 -30.57
CA ASP A 145 21.91 8.90 -30.58
C ASP A 145 21.23 10.28 -30.61
N SER A 146 20.11 10.41 -31.33
CA SER A 146 19.31 11.65 -31.33
C SER A 146 18.78 12.01 -29.93
N THR A 147 18.36 11.00 -29.16
CA THR A 147 17.90 11.20 -27.78
C THR A 147 19.06 11.61 -26.89
N LYS A 148 20.20 10.92 -26.99
CA LYS A 148 21.41 11.24 -26.22
C LYS A 148 21.94 12.64 -26.52
N ILE A 149 21.93 13.08 -27.78
CA ILE A 149 22.31 14.45 -28.17
C ILE A 149 21.34 15.46 -27.57
N LYS A 150 20.04 15.21 -27.68
CA LYS A 150 19.01 16.12 -27.14
C LYS A 150 19.17 16.32 -25.62
N VAL A 151 19.24 15.22 -24.86
CA VAL A 151 19.32 15.29 -23.39
C VAL A 151 20.67 15.80 -22.91
N LYS A 152 21.76 15.58 -23.67
CA LYS A 152 23.09 16.11 -23.36
C LYS A 152 23.13 17.64 -23.38
N ASN A 153 22.31 18.27 -24.23
CA ASN A 153 22.25 19.72 -24.40
C ASN A 153 21.32 20.41 -23.39
N TRP A 154 20.64 19.67 -22.53
CA TRP A 154 19.84 20.25 -21.45
C TRP A 154 20.72 20.61 -20.25
N GLU A 155 20.29 21.60 -19.50
CA GLU A 155 20.85 21.83 -18.17
C GLU A 155 20.48 20.66 -17.25
N GLU A 156 21.35 20.31 -16.29
CA GLU A 156 21.16 19.13 -15.44
C GLU A 156 19.79 19.17 -14.70
N ARG A 157 19.38 20.35 -14.22
CA ARG A 157 18.09 20.54 -13.55
C ARG A 157 16.91 20.36 -14.51
N GLU A 158 17.03 20.86 -15.73
CA GLU A 158 16.02 20.71 -16.78
C GLU A 158 15.89 19.23 -17.16
N PHE A 159 17.00 18.55 -17.38
CA PHE A 159 17.01 17.12 -17.70
C PHE A 159 16.28 16.29 -16.64
N ILE A 160 16.60 16.49 -15.36
CA ILE A 160 15.93 15.75 -14.28
C ILE A 160 14.44 16.06 -14.24
N GLY A 161 14.04 17.32 -14.30
CA GLY A 161 12.62 17.70 -14.32
C GLY A 161 11.85 17.04 -15.47
N ASN A 162 12.43 17.05 -16.67
CA ASN A 162 11.80 16.51 -17.88
C ASN A 162 11.65 14.98 -17.87
N VAL A 163 12.62 14.25 -17.30
CA VAL A 163 12.64 12.78 -17.37
C VAL A 163 12.12 12.08 -16.11
N HIS A 164 11.96 12.79 -14.99
CA HIS A 164 11.63 12.20 -13.69
C HIS A 164 10.33 11.37 -13.69
N MET A 165 9.26 11.89 -14.27
CA MET A 165 7.95 11.20 -14.36
C MET A 165 7.82 10.30 -15.58
N GLY A 166 8.69 10.44 -16.58
CA GLY A 166 8.72 9.57 -17.75
C GLY A 166 9.69 8.41 -17.53
N PHE A 167 10.93 8.58 -18.00
CA PHE A 167 11.94 7.54 -17.95
C PHE A 167 12.36 7.17 -16.52
N GLY A 168 12.39 8.12 -15.58
CA GLY A 168 12.65 7.83 -14.18
C GLY A 168 11.60 6.88 -13.58
N MET A 169 10.33 7.13 -13.84
CA MET A 169 9.24 6.25 -13.43
C MET A 169 9.33 4.88 -14.10
N TRP A 170 9.67 4.84 -15.38
CA TRP A 170 9.94 3.59 -16.09
C TRP A 170 11.05 2.79 -15.40
N MET A 171 12.18 3.41 -15.03
CA MET A 171 13.27 2.73 -14.32
C MET A 171 12.81 2.19 -12.97
N ARG A 172 12.09 2.98 -12.17
CA ARG A 172 11.59 2.54 -10.84
C ARG A 172 10.70 1.30 -10.94
N ASN A 173 9.86 1.23 -11.97
CA ASN A 173 8.95 0.11 -12.19
C ASN A 173 9.64 -1.11 -12.80
N ASN A 174 10.44 -0.91 -13.85
CA ASN A 174 11.04 -2.00 -14.64
C ASN A 174 12.30 -2.57 -13.99
N TRP A 175 13.13 -1.73 -13.36
CA TRP A 175 14.27 -2.18 -12.57
C TRP A 175 13.91 -2.50 -11.11
N ARG A 176 12.60 -2.50 -10.80
CA ARG A 176 12.03 -2.97 -9.54
C ARG A 176 12.62 -2.26 -8.31
N LEU A 177 12.81 -0.94 -8.40
CA LEU A 177 13.43 -0.16 -7.33
C LEU A 177 12.54 -0.12 -6.07
N TRP A 178 11.21 -0.07 -6.24
CA TRP A 178 10.24 -0.22 -5.13
C TRP A 178 10.11 -1.65 -4.61
N GLY A 179 10.07 -2.63 -5.53
CA GLY A 179 9.78 -4.03 -5.22
C GLY A 179 10.98 -4.85 -4.75
N GLY A 180 12.19 -4.28 -4.83
CA GLY A 180 13.44 -4.96 -4.55
C GLY A 180 14.02 -5.66 -5.79
N SER A 181 15.32 -5.48 -5.97
CA SER A 181 16.13 -5.99 -7.07
C SER A 181 17.61 -5.89 -6.73
N ARG A 182 18.49 -6.55 -7.48
CA ARG A 182 19.94 -6.40 -7.27
C ARG A 182 20.42 -4.94 -7.38
N LEU A 183 19.76 -4.12 -8.22
CA LEU A 183 20.05 -2.68 -8.33
C LEU A 183 19.64 -1.92 -7.07
N SER A 184 18.41 -2.13 -6.60
CA SER A 184 17.95 -1.46 -5.35
C SER A 184 18.81 -1.87 -4.15
N LYS A 185 19.27 -3.13 -4.12
CA LYS A 185 20.19 -3.62 -3.09
C LYS A 185 21.51 -2.86 -3.13
N HIS A 186 22.10 -2.68 -4.31
CA HIS A 186 23.31 -1.88 -4.48
C HIS A 186 23.15 -0.45 -3.94
N PHE A 187 22.01 0.21 -4.21
CA PHE A 187 21.75 1.55 -3.66
C PHE A 187 21.52 1.54 -2.14
N ASN A 188 20.79 0.55 -1.61
CA ASN A 188 20.59 0.40 -0.18
C ASN A 188 21.93 0.20 0.56
N GLU A 189 22.86 -0.56 -0.01
CA GLU A 189 24.20 -0.80 0.54
C GLU A 189 25.04 0.49 0.64
N ILE A 190 24.80 1.48 -0.22
CA ILE A 190 25.42 2.81 -0.14
C ILE A 190 24.54 3.85 0.58
N GLY A 191 23.47 3.41 1.27
CA GLY A 191 22.64 4.24 2.12
C GLY A 191 21.51 5.00 1.41
N ILE A 192 21.18 4.64 0.17
CA ILE A 192 20.07 5.24 -0.59
C ILE A 192 18.91 4.25 -0.66
N ASN A 193 17.83 4.54 0.08
CA ASN A 193 16.71 3.62 0.24
C ASN A 193 15.45 4.03 -0.54
N HIS A 194 15.33 5.30 -0.93
CA HIS A 194 14.15 5.79 -1.63
C HIS A 194 14.29 5.63 -3.15
N PRO A 195 13.38 4.94 -3.85
CA PRO A 195 13.49 4.69 -5.29
C PRO A 195 13.54 5.95 -6.17
N ASP A 196 12.93 7.05 -5.75
CA ASP A 196 13.06 8.32 -6.48
C ASP A 196 14.51 8.83 -6.44
N ASP A 197 15.17 8.72 -5.29
CA ASP A 197 16.58 9.12 -5.13
C ASP A 197 17.50 8.20 -5.93
N MET A 198 17.26 6.88 -5.89
CA MET A 198 18.00 5.91 -6.71
C MET A 198 17.92 6.28 -8.19
N SER A 199 16.72 6.51 -8.70
CA SER A 199 16.52 6.90 -10.10
C SER A 199 17.12 8.27 -10.42
N GLY A 200 17.03 9.23 -9.51
CA GLY A 200 17.64 10.55 -9.62
C GLY A 200 19.15 10.48 -9.76
N ILE A 201 19.83 9.72 -8.88
CA ILE A 201 21.29 9.51 -8.92
C ILE A 201 21.70 8.90 -10.26
N ILE A 202 20.98 7.88 -10.74
CA ILE A 202 21.31 7.23 -12.02
C ILE A 202 21.21 8.24 -13.17
N LEU A 203 20.12 9.02 -13.20
CA LEU A 203 19.88 10.01 -14.25
C LEU A 203 20.94 11.12 -14.23
N ILE A 204 21.19 11.74 -13.07
CA ILE A 204 22.21 12.79 -12.91
C ILE A 204 23.58 12.27 -13.35
N SER A 205 23.95 11.08 -12.87
CA SER A 205 25.23 10.47 -13.19
C SER A 205 25.38 10.14 -14.67
N TYR A 206 24.30 9.68 -15.32
CA TYR A 206 24.29 9.44 -16.76
C TYR A 206 24.42 10.74 -17.56
N HIS A 207 23.72 11.81 -17.15
CA HIS A 207 23.82 13.12 -17.78
C HIS A 207 25.24 13.70 -17.70
N ARG A 208 25.89 13.56 -16.52
CA ARG A 208 27.29 13.94 -16.32
C ARG A 208 28.22 13.11 -17.21
N LYS A 209 27.98 11.80 -17.32
CA LYS A 209 28.74 10.89 -18.20
C LYS A 209 28.65 11.31 -19.67
N LEU A 210 27.46 11.65 -20.18
CA LEU A 210 27.27 12.13 -21.57
C LEU A 210 28.05 13.43 -21.86
N ASN A 211 28.21 14.26 -20.83
CA ASN A 211 28.89 15.55 -20.88
C ASN A 211 30.36 15.50 -20.45
N ASN A 212 30.94 14.32 -20.24
CA ASN A 212 32.31 14.14 -19.74
C ASN A 212 32.57 14.92 -18.43
N LYS A 213 31.54 15.08 -17.60
CA LYS A 213 31.64 15.66 -16.26
C LYS A 213 31.87 14.56 -15.24
N GLU A 214 32.55 14.91 -14.15
CA GLU A 214 32.73 14.01 -13.02
C GLU A 214 31.37 13.63 -12.40
N ILE A 215 31.15 12.33 -12.15
CA ILE A 215 29.86 11.85 -11.61
C ILE A 215 29.64 12.35 -10.17
N LYS A 216 30.69 12.43 -9.35
CA LYS A 216 30.60 12.84 -7.93
C LYS A 216 29.56 12.04 -7.14
N LEU A 217 29.59 10.71 -7.26
CA LEU A 217 28.59 9.83 -6.64
C LEU A 217 28.52 10.02 -5.11
N ALA A 218 29.67 10.13 -4.45
CA ALA A 218 29.72 10.35 -2.99
C ALA A 218 29.02 11.65 -2.57
N GLU A 219 29.16 12.73 -3.35
CA GLU A 219 28.48 14.00 -3.08
C GLU A 219 26.95 13.86 -3.26
N GLN A 220 26.51 13.16 -4.31
CA GLN A 220 25.09 12.89 -4.53
C GLN A 220 24.48 12.05 -3.41
N VAL A 221 25.18 11.00 -2.96
CA VAL A 221 24.73 10.15 -1.85
C VAL A 221 24.61 10.95 -0.56
N LYS A 222 25.64 11.73 -0.23
CA LYS A 222 25.68 12.57 0.97
C LYS A 222 24.53 13.59 0.97
N TYR A 223 24.24 14.20 -0.17
CA TYR A 223 23.11 15.12 -0.32
C TYR A 223 21.77 14.49 0.11
N TYR A 224 21.45 13.28 -0.37
CA TYR A 224 20.20 12.62 -0.02
C TYR A 224 20.15 12.15 1.44
N GLN A 225 21.28 11.70 1.98
CA GLN A 225 21.37 11.36 3.41
C GLN A 225 21.08 12.59 4.29
N GLU A 226 21.72 13.72 4.00
CA GLU A 226 21.48 14.99 4.70
C GLU A 226 20.05 15.50 4.51
N TYR A 227 19.48 15.37 3.31
CA TYR A 227 18.08 15.73 3.04
C TYR A 227 17.11 14.96 3.94
N TRP A 228 17.23 13.63 4.02
CA TRP A 228 16.34 12.81 4.84
C TRP A 228 16.57 13.01 6.34
N GLU A 229 17.81 13.23 6.78
CA GLU A 229 18.10 13.58 8.17
C GLU A 229 17.49 14.94 8.56
N ASN A 230 17.64 15.96 7.71
CA ASN A 230 17.07 17.27 7.93
C ASN A 230 15.54 17.22 7.89
N SER A 231 14.95 16.48 6.95
CA SER A 231 13.50 16.25 6.89
C SER A 231 12.95 15.66 8.19
N LYS A 232 13.61 14.64 8.75
CA LYS A 232 13.24 14.05 10.06
C LYS A 232 13.38 15.05 11.21
N LYS A 233 14.47 15.84 11.25
CA LYS A 233 14.68 16.88 12.28
C LYS A 233 13.62 17.98 12.19
N THR A 234 13.31 18.45 10.99
CA THR A 234 12.26 19.45 10.74
C THR A 234 10.89 18.94 11.15
N GLU A 235 10.53 17.70 10.80
CA GLU A 235 9.27 17.09 11.22
C GLU A 235 9.18 16.91 12.74
N LEU A 236 10.28 16.51 13.39
CA LEU A 236 10.34 16.43 14.85
C LEU A 236 10.19 17.81 15.50
N LYS A 237 10.89 18.83 15.00
CA LYS A 237 10.81 20.20 15.50
C LYS A 237 9.41 20.76 15.33
N ARG A 238 8.78 20.55 14.17
CA ARG A 238 7.38 20.92 13.92
C ARG A 238 6.44 20.27 14.94
N LYS A 239 6.57 18.95 15.18
CA LYS A 239 5.78 18.26 16.22
C LYS A 239 6.01 18.84 17.61
N GLN A 240 7.26 19.19 17.96
CA GLN A 240 7.59 19.80 19.24
C GLN A 240 6.96 21.20 19.37
N GLU A 241 7.09 22.05 18.35
CA GLU A 241 6.50 23.39 18.31
C GLU A 241 4.98 23.33 18.43
N GLU A 242 4.31 22.50 17.63
CA GLU A 242 2.86 22.28 17.73
C GLU A 242 2.46 21.75 19.11
N PHE A 243 3.20 20.81 19.69
CA PHE A 243 2.87 20.22 21.00
C PHE A 243 3.06 21.18 22.20
N LEU A 244 3.81 22.27 22.03
CA LEU A 244 3.96 23.32 23.06
C LEU A 244 2.69 24.16 23.24
N GLU A 245 1.82 24.20 22.23
CA GLU A 245 0.55 24.93 22.27
C GLU A 245 -0.46 24.27 23.22
N TYR A 246 -0.27 22.98 23.53
CA TYR A 246 -1.16 22.18 24.36
C TYR A 246 -0.66 22.11 25.80
N LYS A 247 -1.26 22.86 26.74
CA LYS A 247 -0.88 22.93 28.16
C LYS A 247 -1.91 22.29 29.07
N VAL A 248 -1.44 21.73 30.19
CA VAL A 248 -2.34 21.17 31.21
C VAL A 248 -3.30 22.25 31.70
N GLY A 249 -4.60 21.96 31.68
CA GLY A 249 -5.67 22.90 31.99
C GLY A 249 -6.33 23.55 30.77
N ASP A 250 -5.72 23.48 29.58
CA ASP A 250 -6.30 24.03 28.35
C ASP A 250 -7.58 23.28 27.98
N THR A 251 -8.56 24.03 27.46
CA THR A 251 -9.78 23.47 26.87
C THR A 251 -9.60 23.38 25.37
N LEU A 252 -9.89 22.21 24.81
CA LEU A 252 -9.70 21.88 23.41
C LEU A 252 -11.02 21.47 22.76
N GLU A 253 -11.08 21.54 21.43
CA GLU A 253 -12.14 21.00 20.58
C GLU A 253 -11.67 19.73 19.85
N PHE A 254 -12.56 18.75 19.65
CA PHE A 254 -12.22 17.46 19.07
C PHE A 254 -12.46 17.44 17.55
N ASN A 255 -11.47 16.99 16.78
CA ASN A 255 -11.48 17.05 15.31
C ASN A 255 -12.17 15.87 14.61
N TYR A 256 -12.67 14.88 15.35
CA TYR A 256 -13.35 13.69 14.80
C TYR A 256 -12.58 12.92 13.70
N ASN A 257 -11.24 13.03 13.68
CA ASN A 257 -10.36 12.35 12.69
C ASN A 257 -10.57 10.83 12.58
N LYS A 258 -11.13 10.20 13.62
CA LYS A 258 -11.38 8.75 13.73
C LYS A 258 -12.86 8.39 13.52
N GLY A 259 -13.65 9.32 12.98
CA GLY A 259 -15.06 9.16 12.67
C GLY A 259 -16.00 9.33 13.86
N TYR A 260 -17.25 8.91 13.66
CA TYR A 260 -18.39 9.21 14.53
C TYR A 260 -18.97 7.96 15.20
N VAL A 261 -19.50 8.11 16.42
CA VAL A 261 -20.09 7.01 17.20
C VAL A 261 -21.49 6.60 16.71
N SER A 262 -22.12 7.43 15.89
CA SER A 262 -23.46 7.25 15.31
C SER A 262 -23.62 8.09 14.02
N LYS A 263 -24.58 7.72 13.17
CA LYS A 263 -24.94 8.51 11.98
C LYS A 263 -25.49 9.88 12.36
N GLU A 264 -26.27 9.95 13.44
CA GLU A 264 -26.77 11.21 13.98
C GLU A 264 -25.64 12.16 14.43
N GLN A 265 -24.53 11.63 14.97
CA GLN A 265 -23.38 12.46 15.33
C GLN A 265 -22.67 13.00 14.08
N GLU A 266 -22.53 12.18 13.04
CA GLU A 266 -21.99 12.61 11.74
C GLU A 266 -22.87 13.70 11.12
N ASP A 267 -24.18 13.49 11.04
CA ASP A 267 -25.12 14.45 10.47
C ASP A 267 -25.08 15.81 11.22
N LYS A 268 -24.98 15.78 12.57
CA LYS A 268 -24.84 17.00 13.37
C LYS A 268 -23.49 17.69 13.21
N PHE A 269 -22.42 16.92 12.97
CA PHE A 269 -21.11 17.50 12.69
C PHE A 269 -21.11 18.21 11.33
N ASP A 270 -21.73 17.59 10.31
CA ASP A 270 -21.88 18.19 8.98
C ASP A 270 -22.74 19.48 9.00
N GLU A 271 -23.61 19.62 10.01
CA GLU A 271 -24.40 20.82 10.28
C GLU A 271 -23.70 21.84 11.19
N ASP A 272 -22.43 21.63 11.55
CA ASP A 272 -21.65 22.45 12.50
C ASP A 272 -22.29 22.56 13.91
N THR A 273 -23.11 21.59 14.31
CA THR A 273 -23.81 21.57 15.61
C THR A 273 -23.26 20.53 16.60
N CYS A 274 -22.39 19.62 16.16
CA CYS A 274 -21.76 18.64 17.03
C CYS A 274 -20.36 19.05 17.46
N ILE A 275 -20.26 19.59 18.67
CA ILE A 275 -18.99 19.91 19.31
C ILE A 275 -18.67 18.89 20.41
N ALA A 276 -17.40 18.52 20.53
CA ALA A 276 -16.89 17.84 21.71
C ALA A 276 -15.70 18.61 22.27
N LYS A 277 -15.73 18.86 23.58
CA LYS A 277 -14.68 19.61 24.27
C LYS A 277 -14.05 18.78 25.37
N GLY A 278 -12.77 19.02 25.60
CA GLY A 278 -12.00 18.33 26.61
C GLY A 278 -11.00 19.25 27.29
N ILE A 279 -10.62 18.90 28.53
CA ILE A 279 -9.58 19.61 29.28
C ILE A 279 -8.35 18.71 29.37
N ILE A 280 -7.17 19.24 29.06
CA ILE A 280 -5.91 18.50 29.20
C ILE A 280 -5.62 18.29 30.70
N THR A 281 -5.42 17.04 31.11
CA THR A 281 -5.06 16.68 32.49
C THR A 281 -3.61 16.27 32.65
N GLU A 282 -3.00 15.64 31.64
CA GLU A 282 -1.59 15.21 31.63
C GLU A 282 -1.00 15.27 30.21
N ARG A 283 0.33 15.28 30.10
CA ARG A 283 1.07 15.34 28.82
C ARG A 283 2.16 14.26 28.80
N ASN A 284 2.41 13.70 27.62
CA ASN A 284 3.55 12.82 27.33
C ASN A 284 4.32 13.39 26.14
N GLU A 285 5.40 14.13 26.43
CA GLU A 285 6.23 14.81 25.43
C GLU A 285 7.03 13.85 24.56
N LYS A 286 7.35 12.64 25.05
CA LYS A 286 8.13 11.66 24.31
C LYS A 286 7.31 11.03 23.18
N GLU A 287 6.03 10.79 23.43
CA GLU A 287 5.12 10.15 22.47
C GLU A 287 4.18 11.13 21.77
N PHE A 288 4.27 12.43 22.10
CA PHE A 288 3.36 13.48 21.62
C PHE A 288 1.88 13.15 21.91
N LEU A 289 1.60 12.67 23.12
CA LEU A 289 0.24 12.34 23.57
C LEU A 289 -0.23 13.32 24.64
N ILE A 290 -1.52 13.62 24.63
CA ILE A 290 -2.21 14.38 25.68
C ILE A 290 -3.28 13.51 26.32
N LYS A 291 -3.41 13.60 27.64
CA LYS A 291 -4.52 12.99 28.38
C LYS A 291 -5.60 14.03 28.52
N VAL A 292 -6.79 13.72 28.03
CA VAL A 292 -7.90 14.68 27.96
C VAL A 292 -9.10 14.14 28.73
N LYS A 293 -9.64 14.96 29.62
CA LYS A 293 -10.94 14.74 30.26
C LYS A 293 -12.03 15.32 29.38
N VAL A 294 -12.88 14.48 28.82
CA VAL A 294 -13.99 14.92 27.96
C VAL A 294 -15.05 15.61 28.84
N ILE A 295 -15.31 16.89 28.62
CA ILE A 295 -16.29 17.69 29.39
C ILE A 295 -17.59 17.91 28.60
N GLU A 296 -17.52 17.86 27.28
CA GLU A 296 -18.65 18.05 26.37
C GLU A 296 -18.58 17.02 25.25
N ALA A 297 -19.73 16.45 24.90
CA ALA A 297 -19.89 15.56 23.76
C ALA A 297 -21.35 15.63 23.29
N CYS A 298 -21.55 15.84 21.99
CA CYS A 298 -22.89 15.97 21.41
C CYS A 298 -23.69 14.63 21.42
N ASP A 299 -23.00 13.48 21.48
CA ASP A 299 -23.61 12.14 21.59
C ASP A 299 -23.30 11.51 22.96
N LYS A 300 -24.33 10.92 23.59
CA LYS A 300 -24.23 10.19 24.87
C LYS A 300 -23.26 9.00 24.86
N LYS A 301 -22.94 8.46 23.68
CA LYS A 301 -21.93 7.42 23.47
C LYS A 301 -20.50 7.96 23.51
N GLY A 302 -20.33 9.29 23.47
CA GLY A 302 -19.04 9.98 23.56
C GLY A 302 -18.38 10.14 22.19
N ILE A 303 -17.05 10.03 22.19
CA ILE A 303 -16.19 10.18 21.00
C ILE A 303 -15.33 8.93 20.76
N ILE A 304 -14.89 8.72 19.52
CA ILE A 304 -13.98 7.63 19.14
C ILE A 304 -12.53 8.10 19.30
N TYR A 305 -11.76 7.44 20.17
CA TYR A 305 -10.34 7.76 20.35
C TYR A 305 -9.41 6.75 19.68
N TYR A 306 -9.96 5.59 19.28
CA TYR A 306 -9.21 4.53 18.63
C TYR A 306 -10.14 3.75 17.70
N ASP A 307 -9.70 3.60 16.47
CA ASP A 307 -10.24 2.66 15.49
C ASP A 307 -9.05 1.99 14.81
N ASN A 308 -9.08 0.67 14.72
CA ASN A 308 -8.05 -0.08 13.99
C ASN A 308 -8.43 -0.33 12.53
N ASP A 309 -9.41 0.39 12.01
CA ASP A 309 -9.74 0.37 10.59
C ASP A 309 -8.52 0.78 9.76
N GLY A 310 -8.24 0.04 8.69
CA GLY A 310 -7.03 0.21 7.87
C GLY A 310 -5.70 -0.24 8.51
N TYR A 311 -5.69 -0.67 9.79
CA TYR A 311 -4.47 -1.20 10.40
C TYR A 311 -4.13 -2.55 9.77
N ARG A 312 -2.83 -2.86 9.66
CA ARG A 312 -2.36 -4.17 9.19
C ARG A 312 -1.42 -4.77 10.22
N ILE A 313 -1.49 -6.09 10.37
CA ILE A 313 -0.64 -6.88 11.27
C ILE A 313 0.27 -7.74 10.40
N TYR A 314 1.57 -7.64 10.64
CA TYR A 314 2.55 -8.53 10.01
C TYR A 314 2.66 -9.82 10.80
N ASP A 315 2.40 -10.95 10.15
CA ASP A 315 2.66 -12.27 10.71
C ASP A 315 4.06 -12.74 10.27
N PRO A 316 5.04 -12.85 11.18
CA PRO A 316 6.40 -13.26 10.82
C PRO A 316 6.48 -14.73 10.36
N LYS A 317 5.52 -15.58 10.72
CA LYS A 317 5.51 -17.00 10.29
C LYS A 317 5.12 -17.12 8.82
N THR A 318 4.07 -16.40 8.42
CA THR A 318 3.59 -16.40 7.04
C THR A 318 4.22 -15.31 6.18
N LYS A 319 4.96 -14.37 6.79
CA LYS A 319 5.58 -13.19 6.16
C LYS A 319 4.59 -12.29 5.42
N ARG A 320 3.36 -12.19 5.92
CA ARG A 320 2.26 -11.49 5.25
C ARG A 320 1.63 -10.46 6.16
N TRP A 321 1.11 -9.42 5.53
CA TRP A 321 0.27 -8.43 6.18
C TRP A 321 -1.18 -8.84 6.04
N SER A 322 -1.92 -8.83 7.14
CA SER A 322 -3.37 -9.07 7.15
C SER A 322 -4.07 -8.06 8.03
N ASN A 323 -5.38 -7.91 7.85
CA ASN A 323 -6.17 -7.10 8.74
C ASN A 323 -6.26 -7.74 10.13
N PRO A 324 -6.42 -6.94 11.20
CA PRO A 324 -6.81 -7.44 12.50
C PRO A 324 -8.03 -8.37 12.41
N PRO A 325 -8.06 -9.46 13.20
CA PRO A 325 -9.14 -10.46 13.13
C PRO A 325 -10.52 -9.90 13.49
N LYS A 326 -10.56 -8.72 14.12
CA LYS A 326 -11.78 -8.00 14.47
C LYS A 326 -11.49 -6.49 14.43
N ARG A 327 -12.43 -5.71 13.89
CA ARG A 327 -12.45 -4.25 14.05
C ARG A 327 -12.76 -3.90 15.50
N ILE A 328 -11.92 -3.06 16.10
CA ILE A 328 -11.96 -2.62 17.49
C ILE A 328 -12.09 -1.10 17.46
N ILE A 329 -13.27 -0.63 17.81
CA ILE A 329 -13.56 0.79 18.02
C ILE A 329 -13.63 1.03 19.52
N LYS A 330 -12.75 1.89 20.06
CA LYS A 330 -12.81 2.30 21.46
C LYS A 330 -13.32 3.73 21.57
N LYS A 331 -14.17 3.93 22.56
CA LYS A 331 -14.92 5.17 22.78
C LYS A 331 -14.68 5.66 24.20
N VAL A 332 -14.74 6.97 24.38
CA VAL A 332 -14.68 7.59 25.70
C VAL A 332 -15.87 8.53 25.86
N LYS A 333 -16.57 8.38 27.00
CA LYS A 333 -17.76 9.15 27.33
C LYS A 333 -17.39 10.45 28.03
N LYS A 334 -18.34 11.39 28.07
CA LYS A 334 -18.29 12.59 28.92
C LYS A 334 -17.92 12.22 30.38
N ASN A 335 -17.13 13.09 31.00
CA ASN A 335 -16.55 12.96 32.34
C ASN A 335 -15.54 11.81 32.52
N LYS A 336 -14.99 11.26 31.43
CA LYS A 336 -13.90 10.27 31.47
C LYS A 336 -12.64 10.84 30.83
N GLU A 337 -11.51 10.25 31.20
CA GLU A 337 -10.19 10.62 30.73
C GLU A 337 -9.61 9.54 29.83
N GLN A 338 -8.85 9.96 28.82
CA GLN A 338 -8.17 9.06 27.90
C GLN A 338 -6.96 9.76 27.28
N TRP A 339 -5.94 8.97 26.89
CA TRP A 339 -4.81 9.44 26.07
C TRP A 339 -5.17 9.51 24.59
N PHE A 340 -4.78 10.61 23.95
CA PHE A 340 -5.01 10.91 22.54
C PHE A 340 -3.73 11.39 21.88
N GLU A 341 -3.66 11.23 20.55
CA GLU A 341 -2.72 12.01 19.74
C GLU A 341 -3.14 13.48 19.82
N TYR A 342 -2.19 14.40 20.02
CA TYR A 342 -2.53 15.82 20.20
C TYR A 342 -3.33 16.38 19.01
N LYS A 343 -3.06 15.89 17.79
CA LYS A 343 -3.73 16.30 16.55
C LYS A 343 -5.20 15.87 16.44
N ASP A 344 -5.65 14.97 17.31
CA ASP A 344 -7.08 14.67 17.42
C ASP A 344 -7.87 15.84 18.02
N TRP A 345 -7.17 16.86 18.54
CA TRP A 345 -7.73 18.02 19.20
C TRP A 345 -7.16 19.33 18.64
N GLU A 346 -7.98 20.37 18.63
CA GLU A 346 -7.63 21.74 18.27
C GLU A 346 -7.68 22.64 19.53
N THR A 347 -6.70 23.52 19.69
CA THR A 347 -6.68 24.53 20.76
C THR A 347 -7.68 25.64 20.47
N LEU A 348 -8.44 26.07 21.48
CA LEU A 348 -9.44 27.14 21.37
C LEU A 348 -8.85 28.56 21.45
#